data_AF-A0A0S4M6E5-F1
#
_entry.id   AF-A0A0S4M6E5-F1
#
_cell.length_a   1.000
_cell.length_b   1.000
_cell.length_c   1.000
_cell.angle_alpha   90.00
_cell.angle_beta   90.00
_cell.angle_gamma   90.00
#
_symmetry.space_group_name_H-M   'P 1'
#
loop_
_entity.id
_entity.type
_entity.pdbx_description
1 polymer ?
#
loop_
_entity_poly.entity_id
_entity_poly.type
_entity_poly.pdbx_seq_one_letter_code
_entity_poly.pdbx_strand_id
1 'polypeptide(L)'
;MVNQSHSSLFCRCYDLQIKDGEIVSETLTTESINLSFFSSIIRKNAPIRYKDYWYYNCDALGQTEYMSEIRRTHNYKKWKSKVNNSFKSIIENSLSAFATKLNVINCGSWEEKKCFLSAISGEIASNYPFKMANDLVINFVEKKISKVVGFYLETEIKNIANSKDRNYNELKSIIAKKANEALIKEDNKLELTYNISGMLSDFHEKQFIKEEFRSKFSMHEVETTTFSIFIDLYSNHLAENYDSILSKSVEIFETLDQDEESCMSFAFDKFFGEMISHHHAKQLHNFIHVSEFYLKILLDNLLLSGKIKFFSTNGEKNLFHNNIDTAKRSVNVMSFIEESKKELKEKITKYLIESDTIVFDGGTITICDASFTERVLYYSTKYLEEKLTSHVSKS
;
A
#
# COMPACT_ATOMS: atom_id res chain seq x y z
N MET A 1 -21.55 -7.58 38.53
CA MET A 1 -20.68 -8.52 37.79
C MET A 1 -21.31 -8.73 36.43
N VAL A 2 -20.78 -8.05 35.41
CA VAL A 2 -21.37 -7.99 34.07
C VAL A 2 -20.65 -9.01 33.19
N ASN A 3 -21.41 -9.98 32.68
CA ASN A 3 -21.03 -10.87 31.59
C ASN A 3 -20.61 -10.04 30.37
N GLN A 4 -19.34 -10.16 29.96
CA GLN A 4 -18.92 -9.77 28.62
C GLN A 4 -18.91 -11.02 27.75
N SER A 5 -19.93 -11.13 26.90
CA SER A 5 -19.95 -12.04 25.77
C SER A 5 -18.89 -11.60 24.76
N HIS A 6 -17.79 -12.32 24.66
CA HIS A 6 -16.88 -12.19 23.54
C HIS A 6 -17.53 -12.76 22.29
N SER A 7 -17.55 -11.96 21.22
CA SER A 7 -18.07 -12.33 19.91
C SER A 7 -17.30 -13.53 19.35
N SER A 8 -17.96 -14.67 19.27
CA SER A 8 -17.52 -15.84 18.50
C SER A 8 -17.28 -15.45 17.04
N LEU A 9 -16.04 -15.56 16.55
CA LEU A 9 -15.71 -15.47 15.13
C LEU A 9 -16.22 -16.73 14.43
N PHE A 10 -17.50 -16.72 14.08
CA PHE A 10 -18.10 -17.74 13.21
C PHE A 10 -17.39 -17.70 11.85
N CYS A 11 -16.75 -18.81 11.49
CA CYS A 11 -16.42 -19.13 10.11
C CYS A 11 -17.76 -19.37 9.38
N ARG A 12 -18.39 -18.32 8.83
CA ARG A 12 -19.56 -18.47 7.96
C ARG A 12 -19.11 -19.11 6.64
N CYS A 13 -19.05 -20.43 6.62
CA CYS A 13 -19.25 -21.17 5.38
C CYS A 13 -20.70 -20.90 4.95
N TYR A 14 -20.91 -19.94 4.05
CA TYR A 14 -22.21 -19.78 3.42
C TYR A 14 -22.45 -20.99 2.52
N ASP A 15 -23.55 -21.69 2.77
CA ASP A 15 -24.09 -22.72 1.88
C ASP A 15 -24.18 -22.16 0.46
N LEU A 16 -23.42 -22.76 -0.45
CA LEU A 16 -23.45 -22.46 -1.87
C LEU A 16 -24.75 -23.02 -2.46
N GLN A 17 -25.83 -22.24 -2.45
CA GLN A 17 -26.94 -22.46 -3.38
C GLN A 17 -26.57 -21.87 -4.74
N ILE A 18 -26.06 -22.72 -5.64
CA ILE A 18 -25.96 -22.39 -7.06
C ILE A 18 -27.33 -22.71 -7.68
N LYS A 19 -27.96 -21.71 -8.30
CA LYS A 19 -29.12 -21.93 -9.18
C LYS A 19 -28.63 -22.70 -10.40
N ASP A 20 -29.20 -23.88 -10.63
CA ASP A 20 -29.05 -24.63 -11.86
C ASP A 20 -29.47 -23.77 -13.05
N GLY A 21 -28.57 -23.60 -14.01
CA GLY A 21 -28.78 -22.85 -15.24
C GLY A 21 -27.72 -23.21 -16.28
N GLU A 22 -28.08 -24.19 -17.12
CA GLU A 22 -27.50 -24.58 -18.42
C GLU A 22 -26.01 -24.96 -18.47
N ILE A 23 -25.78 -26.28 -18.33
CA ILE A 23 -24.53 -26.96 -18.66
C ILE A 23 -24.48 -27.21 -20.17
N VAL A 24 -23.55 -26.56 -20.87
CA VAL A 24 -23.03 -27.08 -22.15
C VAL A 24 -21.96 -28.11 -21.80
N SER A 25 -22.15 -29.34 -22.29
CA SER A 25 -21.41 -30.52 -21.88
C SER A 25 -20.02 -30.61 -22.51
N GLU A 26 -18.99 -30.43 -21.69
CA GLU A 26 -17.74 -31.19 -21.82
C GLU A 26 -17.63 -32.05 -20.56
N THR A 27 -17.37 -33.35 -20.72
CA THR A 27 -17.18 -34.30 -19.60
C THR A 27 -15.93 -33.91 -18.81
N LEU A 28 -16.11 -33.03 -17.83
CA LEU A 28 -15.10 -32.68 -16.85
C LEU A 28 -14.85 -33.88 -15.94
N THR A 29 -13.59 -34.30 -15.81
CA THR A 29 -13.19 -35.29 -14.81
C THR A 29 -13.43 -34.73 -13.40
N THR A 30 -13.72 -35.58 -12.41
CA THR A 30 -13.86 -35.16 -11.00
C THR A 30 -12.67 -34.34 -10.51
N GLU A 31 -11.45 -34.66 -11.00
CA GLU A 31 -10.24 -33.87 -10.74
C GLU A 31 -10.31 -32.45 -11.29
N SER A 32 -10.78 -32.28 -12.53
CA SER A 32 -10.94 -30.95 -13.16
C SER A 32 -12.00 -30.10 -12.45
N ILE A 33 -13.09 -30.72 -11.97
CA ILE A 33 -14.13 -30.05 -11.18
C ILE A 33 -13.56 -29.60 -9.84
N ASN A 34 -12.83 -30.46 -9.14
CA ASN A 34 -12.21 -30.12 -7.85
C ASN A 34 -11.19 -28.97 -7.99
N LEU A 35 -10.34 -28.99 -9.02
CA LEU A 35 -9.37 -27.91 -9.26
C LEU A 35 -10.03 -26.57 -9.59
N SER A 36 -11.14 -26.58 -10.34
CA SER A 36 -11.92 -25.37 -10.59
C SER A 36 -12.48 -24.77 -9.28
N PHE A 37 -12.92 -25.63 -8.36
CA PHE A 37 -13.41 -25.20 -7.04
C PHE A 37 -12.29 -24.61 -6.18
N PHE A 38 -11.13 -25.26 -6.10
CA PHE A 38 -9.97 -24.73 -5.39
C PHE A 38 -9.50 -23.39 -5.95
N SER A 39 -9.49 -23.25 -7.28
CA SER A 39 -9.20 -21.97 -7.95
C SER A 39 -10.20 -20.88 -7.51
N SER A 40 -11.48 -21.24 -7.36
CA SER A 40 -12.50 -20.31 -6.87
C SER A 40 -12.25 -19.86 -5.42
N ILE A 41 -11.76 -20.75 -4.54
CA ILE A 41 -11.39 -20.41 -3.16
C ILE A 41 -10.22 -19.42 -3.15
N ILE A 42 -9.15 -19.72 -3.90
CA ILE A 42 -7.96 -18.85 -3.99
C ILE A 42 -8.34 -17.45 -4.45
N ARG A 43 -9.20 -17.35 -5.47
CA ARG A 43 -9.71 -16.08 -5.99
C ARG A 43 -10.56 -15.32 -4.98
N LYS A 44 -11.47 -16.01 -4.27
CA LYS A 44 -12.33 -15.39 -3.24
C LYS A 44 -11.51 -14.78 -2.09
N ASN A 45 -10.35 -15.36 -1.78
CA ASN A 45 -9.49 -14.87 -0.70
C ASN A 45 -8.47 -13.80 -1.11
N ALA A 46 -8.41 -13.43 -2.40
CA ALA A 46 -7.52 -12.36 -2.89
C ALA A 46 -7.67 -11.02 -2.13
N PRO A 47 -8.87 -10.55 -1.75
CA PRO A 47 -9.02 -9.32 -0.97
C PRO A 47 -8.39 -9.37 0.42
N ILE A 48 -8.42 -10.54 1.06
CA ILE A 48 -7.77 -10.76 2.37
C ILE A 48 -6.25 -10.82 2.16
N ARG A 49 -5.83 -11.58 1.13
CA ARG A 49 -4.43 -11.81 0.79
C ARG A 49 -3.67 -10.53 0.47
N TYR A 50 -4.32 -9.65 -0.29
CA TYR A 50 -3.73 -8.44 -0.83
C TYR A 50 -4.22 -7.17 -0.16
N LYS A 51 -4.90 -7.25 0.99
CA LYS A 51 -5.38 -6.08 1.74
C LYS A 51 -4.27 -5.05 1.97
N ASP A 52 -3.08 -5.52 2.35
CA ASP A 52 -1.91 -4.66 2.58
C ASP A 52 -1.17 -4.29 1.29
N TYR A 53 -1.30 -5.10 0.24
CA TYR A 53 -0.72 -4.85 -1.09
C TYR A 53 -1.53 -3.83 -1.91
N TRP A 54 -2.85 -3.79 -1.71
CA TRP A 54 -3.78 -2.88 -2.38
C TRP A 54 -3.61 -1.42 -1.97
N TYR A 55 -2.97 -1.18 -0.82
CA TYR A 55 -2.50 0.15 -0.46
C TYR A 55 -1.47 0.71 -1.47
N TYR A 56 -0.88 -0.14 -2.32
CA TYR A 56 0.18 0.19 -3.27
C TYR A 56 -0.16 -0.13 -4.74
N ASN A 57 -1.42 -0.47 -5.05
CA ASN A 57 -1.89 -0.57 -6.44
C ASN A 57 -2.08 0.85 -6.98
N CYS A 58 -0.99 1.41 -7.47
CA CYS A 58 -0.95 2.76 -8.01
C CYS A 58 -0.72 2.72 -9.52
N ASP A 59 -1.48 1.89 -10.25
CA ASP A 59 -1.64 2.11 -11.69
C ASP A 59 -2.45 3.40 -11.86
N ALA A 60 -1.72 4.51 -11.85
CA ALA A 60 -2.19 5.87 -11.98
C ALA A 60 -2.49 6.25 -13.45
N LEU A 61 -2.66 5.27 -14.35
CA LEU A 61 -3.35 5.50 -15.60
C LEU A 61 -4.86 5.35 -15.33
N GLY A 62 -5.48 6.42 -14.82
CA GLY A 62 -6.94 6.55 -14.76
C GLY A 62 -7.59 6.79 -13.39
N GLN A 63 -6.84 6.92 -12.29
CA GLN A 63 -7.43 7.29 -10.99
C GLN A 63 -7.45 8.81 -10.79
N THR A 64 -8.66 9.37 -10.77
CA THR A 64 -8.99 10.79 -10.54
C THR A 64 -9.04 11.21 -9.07
N GLU A 65 -8.47 10.44 -8.13
CA GLU A 65 -8.60 10.71 -6.69
C GLU A 65 -7.43 11.50 -6.09
N TYR A 66 -7.30 12.77 -6.50
CA TYR A 66 -6.31 13.73 -6.04
C TYR A 66 -6.25 13.93 -4.50
N MET A 67 -7.33 13.65 -3.77
CA MET A 67 -7.42 13.89 -2.31
C MET A 67 -6.89 12.72 -1.46
N SER A 68 -6.84 11.51 -2.02
CA SER A 68 -6.37 10.33 -1.29
C SER A 68 -4.84 10.25 -1.21
N GLU A 69 -4.14 11.18 -1.88
CA GLU A 69 -2.67 11.21 -2.00
C GLU A 69 -1.97 11.90 -0.81
N ILE A 70 -2.67 12.75 -0.02
CA ILE A 70 -2.13 13.25 1.26
C ILE A 70 -2.40 12.20 2.35
N ARG A 71 -1.84 11.01 2.18
CA ARG A 71 -1.75 10.01 3.25
C ARG A 71 -0.52 10.31 4.09
N ARG A 72 -0.64 10.11 5.41
CA ARG A 72 0.46 10.31 6.38
C ARG A 72 1.69 9.42 6.10
N THR A 73 1.53 8.38 5.29
CA THR A 73 2.58 7.43 4.91
C THR A 73 2.84 7.50 3.41
N HIS A 74 3.82 8.34 3.04
CA HIS A 74 4.45 8.42 1.73
C HIS A 74 4.94 7.04 1.31
N ASN A 75 4.53 6.57 0.13
CA ASN A 75 5.12 5.38 -0.51
C ASN A 75 4.68 5.26 -1.97
N TYR A 76 4.36 6.37 -2.67
CA TYR A 76 4.18 6.27 -4.12
C TYR A 76 5.54 6.07 -4.76
N LYS A 77 5.85 4.82 -5.07
CA LYS A 77 7.03 4.45 -5.84
C LYS A 77 6.59 3.41 -6.84
N LYS A 78 6.58 3.74 -8.13
CA LYS A 78 6.17 2.83 -9.20
C LYS A 78 6.99 1.54 -9.14
N TRP A 79 8.29 1.62 -8.86
CA TRP A 79 9.13 0.44 -8.63
C TRP A 79 8.61 -0.43 -7.47
N LYS A 80 8.11 0.15 -6.37
CA LYS A 80 7.54 -0.60 -5.23
C LYS A 80 6.27 -1.32 -5.64
N SER A 81 5.44 -0.69 -6.48
CA SER A 81 4.25 -1.33 -7.06
C SER A 81 4.64 -2.49 -7.98
N LYS A 82 5.70 -2.34 -8.80
CA LYS A 82 6.25 -3.39 -9.65
C LYS A 82 6.72 -4.60 -8.82
N VAL A 83 7.44 -4.37 -7.73
CA VAL A 83 7.83 -5.44 -6.78
C VAL A 83 6.59 -6.15 -6.23
N ASN A 84 5.65 -5.38 -5.64
CA ASN A 84 4.42 -5.91 -5.06
C ASN A 84 3.60 -6.75 -6.05
N ASN A 85 3.39 -6.25 -7.27
CA ASN A 85 2.62 -6.95 -8.31
C ASN A 85 3.31 -8.24 -8.77
N SER A 86 4.65 -8.22 -8.86
CA SER A 86 5.40 -9.41 -9.22
C SER A 86 5.29 -10.50 -8.13
N PHE A 87 5.33 -10.10 -6.85
CA PHE A 87 5.10 -11.02 -5.73
C PHE A 87 3.67 -11.58 -5.70
N LYS A 88 2.65 -10.83 -6.12
CA LYS A 88 1.29 -11.39 -6.27
C LYS A 88 1.30 -12.60 -7.20
N SER A 89 1.95 -12.48 -8.36
CA SER A 89 2.06 -13.57 -9.32
C SER A 89 2.80 -14.79 -8.74
N ILE A 90 3.87 -14.59 -7.96
CA ILE A 90 4.57 -15.68 -7.25
C ILE A 90 3.61 -16.41 -6.30
N ILE A 91 2.83 -15.66 -5.53
CA ILE A 91 1.89 -16.22 -4.56
C ILE A 91 0.77 -16.99 -5.26
N GLU A 92 0.17 -16.43 -6.32
CA GLU A 92 -0.90 -17.10 -7.08
C GLU A 92 -0.41 -18.42 -7.69
N ASN A 93 0.80 -18.43 -8.24
CA ASN A 93 1.40 -19.62 -8.82
C ASN A 93 1.68 -20.70 -7.76
N SER A 94 2.24 -20.30 -6.60
CA SER A 94 2.48 -21.24 -5.50
C SER A 94 1.17 -21.81 -4.95
N LEU A 95 0.14 -20.99 -4.74
CA LEU A 95 -1.17 -21.46 -4.26
C LEU A 95 -1.84 -22.41 -5.26
N SER A 96 -1.74 -22.13 -6.56
CA SER A 96 -2.29 -22.99 -7.61
C SER A 96 -1.56 -24.34 -7.68
N ALA A 97 -0.23 -24.33 -7.58
CA ALA A 97 0.58 -25.55 -7.51
C ALA A 97 0.26 -26.35 -6.24
N PHE A 98 0.09 -25.69 -5.10
CA PHE A 98 -0.30 -26.35 -3.86
C PHE A 98 -1.71 -26.94 -3.92
N ALA A 99 -2.68 -26.25 -4.52
CA ALA A 99 -4.04 -26.76 -4.72
C ALA A 99 -4.05 -28.10 -5.49
N THR A 100 -3.12 -28.25 -6.45
CA THR A 100 -2.93 -29.51 -7.18
C THR A 100 -2.43 -30.61 -6.25
N LYS A 101 -1.42 -30.34 -5.42
CA LYS A 101 -0.92 -31.30 -4.40
C LYS A 101 -2.01 -31.70 -3.39
N LEU A 102 -2.78 -30.73 -2.92
CA LEU A 102 -3.88 -30.95 -1.98
C LEU A 102 -5.03 -31.76 -2.61
N ASN A 103 -5.29 -31.59 -3.91
CA ASN A 103 -6.31 -32.39 -4.60
C ASN A 103 -5.89 -33.87 -4.65
N VAL A 104 -4.62 -34.13 -4.98
CA VAL A 104 -4.08 -35.48 -5.21
C VAL A 104 -3.85 -36.27 -3.91
N ILE A 105 -3.65 -35.62 -2.76
CA ILE A 105 -3.39 -36.35 -1.51
C ILE A 105 -4.59 -37.21 -1.10
N ASN A 106 -4.34 -38.49 -0.77
CA ASN A 106 -5.36 -39.45 -0.34
C ASN A 106 -5.74 -39.31 1.15
N CYS A 107 -5.72 -38.09 1.69
CA CYS A 107 -5.98 -37.79 3.09
C CYS A 107 -6.98 -36.63 3.22
N GLY A 108 -7.83 -36.72 4.24
CA GLY A 108 -8.89 -35.77 4.56
C GLY A 108 -10.05 -35.75 3.58
N SER A 109 -11.21 -35.37 4.11
CA SER A 109 -12.43 -35.10 3.36
C SER A 109 -12.27 -33.88 2.44
N TRP A 110 -13.16 -33.79 1.45
CA TRP A 110 -13.22 -32.65 0.56
C TRP A 110 -13.45 -31.33 1.31
N GLU A 111 -14.27 -31.36 2.36
CA GLU A 111 -14.57 -30.22 3.23
C GLU A 111 -13.35 -29.78 4.03
N GLU A 112 -12.55 -30.70 4.57
CA GLU A 112 -11.30 -30.38 5.27
C GLU A 112 -10.29 -29.75 4.32
N LYS A 113 -10.15 -30.27 3.09
CA LYS A 113 -9.28 -29.68 2.07
C LYS A 113 -9.71 -28.26 1.70
N LYS A 114 -11.02 -28.01 1.53
CA LYS A 114 -11.55 -26.64 1.29
C LYS A 114 -11.24 -25.71 2.45
N CYS A 115 -11.48 -26.17 3.68
CA CYS A 115 -11.24 -25.39 4.90
C CYS A 115 -9.75 -25.01 5.01
N PHE A 116 -8.87 -25.99 4.83
CA PHE A 116 -7.42 -25.78 4.83
C PHE A 116 -7.00 -24.79 3.75
N LEU A 117 -7.39 -25.02 2.49
CA LEU A 117 -7.04 -24.13 1.37
C LEU A 117 -7.56 -22.70 1.60
N SER A 118 -8.74 -22.55 2.18
CA SER A 118 -9.29 -21.23 2.50
C SER A 118 -8.40 -20.49 3.51
N ALA A 119 -7.96 -21.17 4.57
CA ALA A 119 -7.08 -20.56 5.56
C ALA A 119 -5.72 -20.16 4.96
N ILE A 120 -5.11 -21.03 4.15
CA ILE A 120 -3.77 -20.75 3.60
C ILE A 120 -3.82 -19.64 2.55
N SER A 121 -4.84 -19.66 1.68
CA SER A 121 -4.97 -18.68 0.59
C SER A 121 -5.41 -17.31 1.10
N GLY A 122 -5.87 -17.19 2.35
CA GLY A 122 -6.07 -15.93 3.02
C GLY A 122 -4.80 -15.44 3.73
N GLU A 123 -4.92 -15.29 5.05
CA GLU A 123 -3.97 -14.62 5.93
C GLU A 123 -2.56 -15.24 5.97
N ILE A 124 -2.44 -16.54 5.78
CA ILE A 124 -1.15 -17.24 5.91
C ILE A 124 -0.26 -16.89 4.71
N ALA A 125 -0.77 -17.04 3.48
CA ALA A 125 -0.06 -16.60 2.28
C ALA A 125 0.10 -15.07 2.23
N SER A 126 -0.77 -14.29 2.90
CA SER A 126 -0.56 -12.85 3.05
C SER A 126 0.76 -12.52 3.74
N ASN A 127 1.20 -13.36 4.69
CA ASN A 127 2.27 -13.02 5.62
C ASN A 127 3.56 -13.82 5.35
N TYR A 128 3.47 -15.08 4.94
CA TYR A 128 4.63 -15.96 4.93
C TYR A 128 4.70 -16.92 3.73
N PRO A 129 5.92 -17.20 3.21
CA PRO A 129 7.16 -16.42 3.34
C PRO A 129 7.17 -15.18 2.42
N PHE A 130 6.15 -15.03 1.58
CA PHE A 130 6.17 -14.10 0.45
C PHE A 130 6.22 -12.63 0.85
N LYS A 131 5.48 -12.22 1.88
CA LYS A 131 5.52 -10.82 2.37
C LYS A 131 6.85 -10.48 3.01
N MET A 132 7.45 -11.42 3.75
CA MET A 132 8.81 -11.23 4.28
C MET A 132 9.83 -10.99 3.16
N ALA A 133 9.80 -11.82 2.10
CA ALA A 133 10.68 -11.64 0.95
C ALA A 133 10.39 -10.32 0.20
N ASN A 134 9.12 -9.99 -0.04
CA ASN A 134 8.69 -8.75 -0.65
C ASN A 134 9.19 -7.52 0.12
N ASP A 135 8.99 -7.51 1.44
CA ASP A 135 9.42 -6.42 2.32
C ASP A 135 10.95 -6.30 2.37
N LEU A 136 11.68 -7.41 2.30
CA LEU A 136 13.14 -7.39 2.17
C LEU A 136 13.59 -6.75 0.86
N VAL A 137 13.01 -7.14 -0.27
CA VAL A 137 13.32 -6.52 -1.58
C VAL A 137 13.02 -5.03 -1.54
N ILE A 138 11.85 -4.63 -1.04
CA ILE A 138 11.45 -3.22 -0.94
C ILE A 138 12.43 -2.42 -0.07
N ASN A 139 12.74 -2.93 1.12
CA ASN A 139 13.66 -2.27 2.04
C ASN A 139 15.08 -2.17 1.48
N PHE A 140 15.50 -3.18 0.73
CA PHE A 140 16.81 -3.19 0.08
C PHE A 140 16.89 -2.14 -1.02
N VAL A 141 15.89 -2.11 -1.92
CA VAL A 141 15.79 -1.12 -3.00
C VAL A 141 15.74 0.30 -2.44
N GLU A 142 14.96 0.53 -1.39
CA GLU A 142 14.89 1.82 -0.70
C GLU A 142 16.28 2.27 -0.22
N LYS A 143 17.01 1.37 0.45
CA LYS A 143 18.29 1.69 1.10
C LYS A 143 19.46 1.80 0.11
N LYS A 144 19.52 0.94 -0.89
CA LYS A 144 20.71 0.75 -1.74
C LYS A 144 20.56 1.38 -3.12
N ILE A 145 19.33 1.58 -3.58
CA ILE A 145 19.05 2.15 -4.91
C ILE A 145 18.46 3.55 -4.77
N SER A 146 17.25 3.69 -4.20
CA SER A 146 16.54 4.98 -4.13
C SER A 146 17.34 6.05 -3.39
N LYS A 147 17.97 5.72 -2.25
CA LYS A 147 18.85 6.66 -1.53
C LYS A 147 20.08 7.10 -2.34
N VAL A 148 20.70 6.17 -3.07
CA VAL A 148 21.91 6.46 -3.87
C VAL A 148 21.56 7.37 -5.04
N VAL A 149 20.49 7.03 -5.77
CA VAL A 149 19.96 7.85 -6.87
C VAL A 149 19.57 9.23 -6.36
N GLY A 150 18.82 9.32 -5.25
CA GLY A 150 18.39 10.58 -4.66
C GLY A 150 19.57 11.50 -4.26
N PHE A 151 20.57 10.97 -3.56
CA PHE A 151 21.76 11.75 -3.18
C PHE A 151 22.53 12.29 -4.40
N TYR A 152 22.69 11.44 -5.42
CA TYR A 152 23.35 11.85 -6.66
C TYR A 152 22.56 12.96 -7.36
N LEU A 153 21.24 12.81 -7.43
CA LEU A 153 20.37 13.78 -8.08
C LEU A 153 20.38 15.15 -7.40
N GLU A 154 20.37 15.20 -6.07
CA GLU A 154 20.46 16.47 -5.33
C GLU A 154 21.74 17.24 -5.66
N THR A 155 22.83 16.52 -5.93
CA THR A 155 24.10 17.13 -6.35
C THR A 155 24.00 17.68 -7.77
N GLU A 156 23.43 16.90 -8.70
CA GLU A 156 23.30 17.33 -10.09
C GLU A 156 22.31 18.46 -10.29
N ILE A 157 21.20 18.49 -9.53
CA ILE A 157 20.26 19.62 -9.55
C ILE A 157 20.98 20.93 -9.22
N LYS A 158 21.88 20.93 -8.21
CA LYS A 158 22.67 22.11 -7.84
C LYS A 158 23.65 22.50 -8.94
N ASN A 159 24.27 21.52 -9.62
CA ASN A 159 25.17 21.77 -10.74
C ASN A 159 24.42 22.42 -11.92
N ILE A 160 23.26 21.87 -12.28
CA ILE A 160 22.42 22.38 -13.38
C ILE A 160 21.89 23.79 -13.05
N ALA A 161 21.46 24.04 -11.81
CA ALA A 161 20.98 25.35 -11.37
C ALA A 161 22.04 26.46 -11.52
N ASN A 162 23.32 26.10 -11.33
CA ASN A 162 24.49 26.98 -11.50
C ASN A 162 24.96 27.09 -12.96
N SER A 163 24.44 26.27 -13.87
CA SER A 163 24.76 26.33 -15.30
C SER A 163 23.98 27.45 -16.00
N LYS A 164 24.49 27.93 -17.14
CA LYS A 164 23.81 28.95 -17.95
C LYS A 164 22.56 28.43 -18.65
N ASP A 165 22.57 27.15 -19.07
CA ASP A 165 21.53 26.57 -19.93
C ASP A 165 20.40 25.91 -19.14
N ARG A 166 20.63 25.58 -17.85
CA ARG A 166 19.64 25.00 -16.91
C ARG A 166 18.78 23.88 -17.52
N ASN A 167 19.42 22.97 -18.24
CA ASN A 167 18.74 21.87 -18.91
C ASN A 167 18.43 20.71 -17.95
N TYR A 168 17.34 20.82 -17.18
CA TYR A 168 16.94 19.78 -16.23
C TYR A 168 16.53 18.45 -16.88
N ASN A 169 16.25 18.43 -18.18
CA ASN A 169 15.86 17.20 -18.87
C ASN A 169 17.00 16.16 -18.92
N GLU A 170 18.26 16.58 -18.76
CA GLU A 170 19.42 15.67 -18.62
C GLU A 170 19.29 14.74 -17.40
N LEU A 171 18.56 15.18 -16.37
CA LEU A 171 18.34 14.39 -15.15
C LEU A 171 17.69 13.03 -15.44
N LYS A 172 16.88 12.91 -16.50
CA LYS A 172 16.23 11.65 -16.88
C LYS A 172 17.27 10.58 -17.22
N SER A 173 18.25 10.96 -18.05
CA SER A 173 19.35 10.06 -18.44
C SER A 173 20.27 9.73 -17.27
N ILE A 174 20.50 10.70 -16.38
CA ILE A 174 21.30 10.56 -15.17
C ILE A 174 20.65 9.56 -14.20
N ILE A 175 19.34 9.69 -13.96
CA ILE A 175 18.57 8.78 -13.11
C ILE A 175 18.65 7.36 -13.65
N ALA A 176 18.35 7.17 -14.93
CA ALA A 176 18.37 5.84 -15.55
C ALA A 176 19.75 5.19 -15.42
N LYS A 177 20.82 5.95 -15.74
CA LYS A 177 22.20 5.48 -15.61
C LYS A 177 22.54 5.09 -14.17
N LYS A 178 22.21 5.94 -13.19
CA LYS A 178 22.53 5.66 -11.78
C LYS A 178 21.71 4.55 -11.16
N ALA A 179 20.44 4.41 -11.55
CA ALA A 179 19.63 3.27 -11.16
C ALA A 179 20.23 1.97 -11.70
N ASN A 180 20.55 1.93 -12.99
CA ASN A 180 21.16 0.75 -13.63
C ASN A 180 22.49 0.36 -12.97
N GLU A 181 23.42 1.32 -12.81
CA GLU A 181 24.71 1.10 -12.13
C GLU A 181 24.54 0.49 -10.72
N ALA A 182 23.53 0.92 -9.97
CA ALA A 182 23.27 0.42 -8.62
C ALA A 182 22.60 -0.98 -8.63
N LEU A 183 21.76 -1.28 -9.62
CA LEU A 183 21.06 -2.57 -9.75
C LEU A 183 21.98 -3.68 -10.24
N ILE A 184 22.87 -3.40 -11.20
CA ILE A 184 23.80 -4.40 -11.74
C ILE A 184 25.03 -4.64 -10.85
N LYS A 185 25.16 -3.89 -9.74
CA LYS A 185 26.30 -4.02 -8.84
C LYS A 185 26.28 -5.38 -8.16
N GLU A 186 27.28 -6.21 -8.44
CA GLU A 186 27.37 -7.59 -7.93
C GLU A 186 27.28 -7.66 -6.40
N ASP A 187 27.95 -6.76 -5.67
CA ASP A 187 27.86 -6.68 -4.20
C ASP A 187 26.41 -6.55 -3.72
N ASN A 188 25.61 -5.73 -4.40
CA ASN A 188 24.21 -5.51 -4.02
C ASN A 188 23.38 -6.77 -4.28
N LYS A 189 23.62 -7.46 -5.41
CA LYS A 189 22.95 -8.71 -5.75
C LYS A 189 23.27 -9.82 -4.76
N LEU A 190 24.55 -9.98 -4.42
CA LEU A 190 25.00 -10.97 -3.43
C LEU A 190 24.42 -10.67 -2.04
N GLU A 191 24.42 -9.41 -1.61
CA GLU A 191 23.84 -9.00 -0.32
C GLU A 191 22.32 -9.27 -0.27
N LEU A 192 21.58 -8.94 -1.32
CA LEU A 192 20.14 -9.25 -1.40
C LEU A 192 19.88 -10.75 -1.36
N THR A 193 20.65 -11.52 -2.13
CA THR A 193 20.54 -12.99 -2.19
C THR A 193 20.79 -13.60 -0.81
N TYR A 194 21.86 -13.17 -0.13
CA TYR A 194 22.19 -13.62 1.22
C TYR A 194 21.08 -13.28 2.22
N ASN A 195 20.54 -12.06 2.18
CA ASN A 195 19.47 -11.63 3.09
C ASN A 195 18.19 -12.45 2.91
N ILE A 196 17.77 -12.72 1.67
CA ILE A 196 16.56 -13.51 1.40
C ILE A 196 16.81 -14.98 1.75
N SER A 197 17.97 -15.53 1.37
CA SER A 197 18.34 -16.90 1.73
C SER A 197 18.36 -17.10 3.24
N GLY A 198 18.99 -16.20 3.99
CA GLY A 198 19.02 -16.24 5.44
C GLY A 198 17.61 -16.15 6.05
N MET A 199 16.75 -15.29 5.51
CA MET A 199 15.35 -15.20 5.94
C MET A 199 14.58 -16.50 5.70
N LEU A 200 14.74 -17.14 4.54
CA LEU A 200 14.08 -18.41 4.22
C LEU A 200 14.57 -19.56 5.12
N SER A 201 15.87 -19.62 5.40
CA SER A 201 16.46 -20.59 6.34
C SER A 201 15.91 -20.39 7.74
N ASP A 202 15.96 -19.16 8.27
CA ASP A 202 15.40 -18.80 9.57
C ASP A 202 13.91 -19.16 9.66
N PHE A 203 13.17 -18.87 8.58
CA PHE A 203 11.75 -19.13 8.50
C PHE A 203 11.44 -20.63 8.59
N HIS A 204 12.24 -21.45 7.91
CA HIS A 204 12.12 -22.91 7.92
C HIS A 204 12.50 -23.51 9.28
N GLU A 205 13.63 -23.10 9.86
CA GLU A 205 14.13 -23.62 11.14
C GLU A 205 13.17 -23.34 12.31
N LYS A 206 12.59 -22.13 12.34
CA LYS A 206 11.66 -21.72 13.40
C LYS A 206 10.27 -22.35 13.28
N GLN A 207 10.00 -23.10 12.20
CA GLN A 207 8.69 -23.73 11.95
C GLN A 207 7.50 -22.76 12.10
N PHE A 208 7.66 -21.48 11.73
CA PHE A 208 6.65 -20.43 11.94
C PHE A 208 5.25 -20.81 11.45
N ILE A 209 5.18 -21.52 10.32
CA ILE A 209 3.95 -22.07 9.77
C ILE A 209 3.26 -22.98 10.79
N LYS A 210 3.98 -23.93 11.38
CA LYS A 210 3.38 -24.90 12.32
C LYS A 210 2.80 -24.19 13.55
N GLU A 211 3.44 -23.13 14.03
CA GLU A 211 2.91 -22.31 15.14
C GLU A 211 1.66 -21.52 14.74
N GLU A 212 1.67 -20.88 13.58
CA GLU A 212 0.55 -20.09 13.06
C GLU A 212 -0.69 -20.97 12.79
N PHE A 213 -0.48 -22.18 12.29
CA PHE A 213 -1.58 -23.13 12.09
C PHE A 213 -2.09 -23.72 13.41
N ARG A 214 -1.22 -23.96 14.41
CA ARG A 214 -1.66 -24.39 15.74
C ARG A 214 -2.59 -23.37 16.39
N SER A 215 -2.28 -22.08 16.29
CA SER A 215 -3.16 -21.04 16.86
C SER A 215 -4.52 -20.96 16.13
N LYS A 216 -4.54 -21.19 14.81
CA LYS A 216 -5.74 -21.06 13.98
C LYS A 216 -6.67 -22.28 14.00
N PHE A 217 -6.13 -23.49 14.17
CA PHE A 217 -6.88 -24.75 14.12
C PHE A 217 -7.02 -25.45 15.49
N SER A 218 -6.47 -24.89 16.57
CA SER A 218 -6.56 -25.47 17.93
C SER A 218 -7.98 -25.49 18.55
N MET A 219 -8.94 -24.78 17.96
CA MET A 219 -10.34 -24.74 18.41
C MET A 219 -11.24 -25.78 17.72
N HIS A 220 -10.71 -26.57 16.79
CA HIS A 220 -11.47 -27.58 16.08
C HIS A 220 -11.15 -28.97 16.64
N GLU A 221 -12.15 -29.64 17.24
CA GLU A 221 -12.15 -31.08 17.53
C GLU A 221 -12.23 -31.92 16.23
N VAL A 222 -11.45 -31.55 15.21
CA VAL A 222 -11.34 -32.27 13.95
C VAL A 222 -10.04 -33.06 14.04
N GLU A 223 -10.05 -34.32 13.55
CA GLU A 223 -8.96 -35.29 13.65
C GLU A 223 -7.60 -34.60 13.46
N THR A 224 -6.91 -34.39 14.59
CA THR A 224 -5.68 -33.60 14.70
C THR A 224 -4.58 -34.11 13.76
N THR A 225 -4.70 -35.36 13.31
CA THR A 225 -3.81 -36.03 12.35
C THR A 225 -3.96 -35.51 10.92
N THR A 226 -5.18 -35.27 10.41
CA THR A 226 -5.41 -34.85 9.01
C THR A 226 -4.87 -33.46 8.73
N PHE A 227 -5.18 -32.48 9.60
CA PHE A 227 -4.63 -31.14 9.47
C PHE A 227 -3.11 -31.10 9.67
N SER A 228 -2.55 -31.96 10.53
CA SER A 228 -1.10 -32.09 10.65
C SER A 228 -0.45 -32.53 9.34
N ILE A 229 -1.05 -33.51 8.64
CA ILE A 229 -0.60 -33.96 7.31
C ILE A 229 -0.68 -32.82 6.29
N PHE A 230 -1.74 -32.02 6.31
CA PHE A 230 -1.87 -30.86 5.40
C PHE A 230 -0.85 -29.75 5.71
N ILE A 231 -0.57 -29.49 6.98
CA ILE A 231 0.46 -28.52 7.41
C ILE A 231 1.84 -28.98 6.94
N ASP A 232 2.18 -30.26 7.12
CA ASP A 232 3.44 -30.83 6.64
C ASP A 232 3.51 -30.78 5.11
N LEU A 233 2.42 -31.09 4.39
CA LEU A 233 2.35 -30.97 2.94
C LEU A 233 2.61 -29.54 2.46
N TYR A 234 2.03 -28.53 3.13
CA TYR A 234 2.24 -27.13 2.78
C TYR A 234 3.66 -26.66 3.13
N SER A 235 4.20 -27.09 4.27
CA SER A 235 5.56 -26.78 4.68
C SER A 235 6.59 -27.34 3.70
N ASN A 236 6.39 -28.59 3.26
CA ASN A 236 7.22 -29.22 2.23
C ASN A 236 7.06 -28.53 0.88
N HIS A 237 5.82 -28.18 0.49
CA HIS A 237 5.59 -27.41 -0.72
C HIS A 237 6.37 -26.10 -0.74
N LEU A 238 6.42 -25.36 0.37
CA LEU A 238 7.21 -24.14 0.44
C LEU A 238 8.72 -24.41 0.39
N ALA A 239 9.21 -25.41 1.15
CA ALA A 239 10.61 -25.78 1.15
C ALA A 239 11.13 -26.18 -0.24
N GLU A 240 10.34 -26.94 -1.00
CA GLU A 240 10.64 -27.29 -2.40
C GLU A 240 10.71 -26.07 -3.33
N ASN A 241 10.12 -24.93 -2.95
CA ASN A 241 10.01 -23.73 -3.78
C ASN A 241 10.87 -22.56 -3.29
N TYR A 242 11.68 -22.73 -2.23
CA TYR A 242 12.53 -21.64 -1.71
C TYR A 242 13.52 -21.09 -2.72
N ASP A 243 14.19 -21.96 -3.48
CA ASP A 243 15.09 -21.54 -4.55
C ASP A 243 14.36 -20.73 -5.62
N SER A 244 13.12 -21.12 -5.96
CA SER A 244 12.29 -20.38 -6.90
C SER A 244 11.87 -19.02 -6.35
N ILE A 245 11.54 -18.93 -5.06
CA ILE A 245 11.18 -17.65 -4.41
C ILE A 245 12.39 -16.73 -4.40
N LEU A 246 13.57 -17.24 -4.02
CA LEU A 246 14.82 -16.51 -4.03
C LEU A 246 15.15 -15.99 -5.44
N SER A 247 15.17 -16.89 -6.43
CA SER A 247 15.48 -16.57 -7.82
C SER A 247 14.52 -15.51 -8.37
N LYS A 248 13.21 -15.68 -8.17
CA LYS A 248 12.21 -14.70 -8.62
C LYS A 248 12.34 -13.36 -7.91
N SER A 249 12.73 -13.34 -6.64
CA SER A 249 12.97 -12.08 -5.91
C SER A 249 14.16 -11.30 -6.48
N VAL A 250 15.23 -12.01 -6.87
CA VAL A 250 16.39 -11.40 -7.53
C VAL A 250 16.03 -10.92 -8.94
N GLU A 251 15.29 -11.70 -9.72
CA GLU A 251 14.80 -11.30 -11.05
C GLU A 251 13.93 -10.03 -10.99
N ILE A 252 13.06 -9.94 -9.97
CA ILE A 252 12.26 -8.73 -9.73
C ILE A 252 13.16 -7.53 -9.49
N PHE A 253 14.21 -7.68 -8.67
CA PHE A 253 15.17 -6.61 -8.38
C PHE A 253 15.92 -6.16 -9.64
N GLU A 254 16.42 -7.09 -10.44
CA GLU A 254 17.21 -6.81 -11.65
C GLU A 254 16.42 -6.12 -12.76
N THR A 255 15.09 -6.23 -12.74
CA THR A 255 14.22 -5.69 -13.80
C THR A 255 13.61 -4.33 -13.45
N LEU A 256 13.94 -3.73 -12.29
CA LEU A 256 13.29 -2.51 -11.81
C LEU A 256 13.56 -1.27 -12.68
N ASP A 257 14.66 -1.23 -13.43
CA ASP A 257 15.03 -0.11 -14.31
C ASP A 257 14.49 -0.20 -15.74
N GLN A 258 13.85 -1.32 -16.10
CA GLN A 258 13.34 -1.52 -17.46
C GLN A 258 12.13 -0.63 -17.80
N ASP A 259 11.46 -0.10 -16.78
CA ASP A 259 10.29 0.77 -16.90
C ASP A 259 10.68 2.20 -16.51
N GLU A 260 10.43 3.16 -17.41
CA GLU A 260 10.84 4.55 -17.22
C GLU A 260 10.19 5.17 -15.97
N GLU A 261 8.89 4.90 -15.76
CA GLU A 261 8.15 5.41 -14.61
C GLU A 261 8.72 4.82 -13.30
N SER A 262 9.06 3.53 -13.29
CA SER A 262 9.78 2.87 -12.20
C SER A 262 11.12 3.55 -11.91
N CYS A 263 11.93 3.82 -12.94
CA CYS A 263 13.19 4.55 -12.81
C CYS A 263 13.00 5.95 -12.22
N MET A 264 12.08 6.75 -12.77
CA MET A 264 11.83 8.10 -12.28
C MET A 264 11.38 8.08 -10.81
N SER A 265 10.61 7.06 -10.41
CA SER A 265 10.15 6.90 -9.03
C SER A 265 11.23 6.54 -8.01
N PHE A 266 12.51 6.39 -8.42
CA PHE A 266 13.64 6.36 -7.48
C PHE A 266 13.99 7.75 -6.94
N ALA A 267 13.69 8.80 -7.71
CA ALA A 267 14.09 10.19 -7.49
C ALA A 267 12.89 11.13 -7.28
N PHE A 268 11.75 10.80 -7.87
CA PHE A 268 10.52 11.57 -7.83
C PHE A 268 9.45 10.81 -7.04
N ASP A 269 8.66 11.55 -6.27
CA ASP A 269 7.44 11.07 -5.63
C ASP A 269 6.23 11.72 -6.30
N LYS A 270 5.07 11.10 -6.15
CA LYS A 270 3.81 11.70 -6.58
C LYS A 270 3.23 12.59 -5.50
N PHE A 271 2.78 13.78 -5.91
CA PHE A 271 2.19 14.80 -5.09
C PHE A 271 1.04 15.47 -5.87
N PHE A 272 -0.22 15.14 -5.52
CA PHE A 272 -1.44 15.60 -6.19
C PHE A 272 -1.56 15.26 -7.69
N GLY A 273 -1.23 14.03 -8.09
CA GLY A 273 -1.20 13.65 -9.49
C GLY A 273 0.18 13.82 -10.12
N GLU A 274 1.00 14.70 -9.57
CA GLU A 274 2.19 15.23 -10.22
C GLU A 274 3.47 14.59 -9.67
N MET A 275 4.47 14.32 -10.50
CA MET A 275 5.76 13.81 -10.03
C MET A 275 6.69 14.98 -9.68
N ILE A 276 7.10 15.07 -8.42
CA ILE A 276 7.99 16.11 -7.88
C ILE A 276 9.19 15.44 -7.21
N SER A 277 10.36 16.08 -7.25
CA SER A 277 11.55 15.48 -6.63
C SER A 277 11.31 15.18 -5.14
N HIS A 278 11.83 14.03 -4.68
CA HIS A 278 11.57 13.50 -3.33
C HIS A 278 11.79 14.53 -2.22
N HIS A 279 12.83 15.35 -2.36
CA HIS A 279 13.15 16.40 -1.41
C HIS A 279 12.01 17.41 -1.26
N HIS A 280 11.50 17.94 -2.38
CA HIS A 280 10.43 18.93 -2.35
C HIS A 280 9.09 18.31 -1.95
N ALA A 281 8.80 17.09 -2.41
CA ALA A 281 7.61 16.34 -2.00
C ALA A 281 7.54 16.25 -0.46
N LYS A 282 8.65 15.81 0.15
CA LYS A 282 8.76 15.67 1.61
C LYS A 282 8.57 17.00 2.34
N GLN A 283 9.14 18.10 1.85
CA GLN A 283 8.97 19.42 2.47
C GLN A 283 7.52 19.92 2.38
N LEU A 284 6.88 19.79 1.22
CA LEU A 284 5.48 20.18 1.03
C LEU A 284 4.55 19.37 1.93
N HIS A 285 4.75 18.05 2.01
CA HIS A 285 4.01 17.19 2.93
C HIS A 285 4.22 17.59 4.39
N ASN A 286 5.46 17.91 4.79
CA ASN A 286 5.74 18.38 6.14
C ASN A 286 4.96 19.67 6.45
N PHE A 287 4.89 20.62 5.51
CA PHE A 287 4.09 21.83 5.71
C PHE A 287 2.61 21.48 5.94
N ILE A 288 2.02 20.64 5.10
CA ILE A 288 0.61 20.26 5.20
C ILE A 288 0.32 19.53 6.51
N HIS A 289 1.12 18.52 6.87
CA HIS A 289 0.86 17.69 8.04
C HIS A 289 1.17 18.38 9.36
N VAL A 290 2.22 19.20 9.43
CA VAL A 290 2.52 20.00 10.63
C VAL A 290 1.42 21.04 10.83
N SER A 291 0.97 21.71 9.76
CA SER A 291 -0.16 22.63 9.83
C SER A 291 -1.45 21.90 10.26
N GLU A 292 -1.79 20.75 9.66
CA GLU A 292 -2.94 19.94 10.06
C GLU A 292 -2.91 19.61 11.57
N PHE A 293 -1.77 19.12 12.06
CA PHE A 293 -1.61 18.71 13.46
C PHE A 293 -1.76 19.90 14.41
N TYR A 294 -1.02 20.99 14.16
CA TYR A 294 -1.04 22.17 15.01
C TYR A 294 -2.42 22.84 15.04
N LEU A 295 -3.07 22.95 13.87
CA LEU A 295 -4.37 23.60 13.76
C LEU A 295 -5.49 22.80 14.41
N LYS A 296 -5.42 21.46 14.40
CA LYS A 296 -6.34 20.62 15.19
C LYS A 296 -6.24 20.91 16.69
N ILE A 297 -5.02 20.96 17.22
CA ILE A 297 -4.77 21.28 18.63
C ILE A 297 -5.27 22.69 18.97
N LEU A 298 -4.96 23.66 18.11
CA LEU A 298 -5.39 25.04 18.30
C LEU A 298 -6.92 25.15 18.29
N LEU A 299 -7.58 24.47 17.36
CA LEU A 299 -9.04 24.43 17.27
C LEU A 299 -9.68 23.80 18.51
N ASP A 300 -9.12 22.68 19.01
CA ASP A 300 -9.58 22.05 20.25
C ASP A 300 -9.47 23.02 21.44
N ASN A 301 -8.35 23.73 21.57
CA ASN A 301 -8.16 24.73 22.62
C ASN A 301 -9.14 25.92 22.51
N LEU A 302 -9.44 26.38 21.29
CA LEU A 302 -10.39 27.46 21.05
C LEU A 302 -11.84 27.06 21.33
N LEU A 303 -12.20 25.81 21.04
CA LEU A 303 -13.50 25.24 21.37
C LEU A 303 -13.65 25.04 22.89
N LEU A 304 -12.65 24.44 23.56
CA LEU A 304 -12.64 24.21 25.01
C LEU A 304 -12.68 25.52 25.81
N SER A 305 -11.97 26.55 25.35
CA SER A 305 -11.97 27.87 26.00
C SER A 305 -13.21 28.71 25.72
N GLY A 306 -14.13 28.22 24.87
CA GLY A 306 -15.34 28.95 24.47
C GLY A 306 -15.08 30.19 23.60
N LYS A 307 -13.84 30.42 23.16
CA LYS A 307 -13.46 31.51 22.25
C LYS A 307 -14.09 31.34 20.87
N ILE A 308 -14.32 30.09 20.46
CA ILE A 308 -15.06 29.73 19.26
C ILE A 308 -16.25 28.88 19.69
N LYS A 309 -17.46 29.29 19.29
CA LYS A 309 -18.66 28.45 19.44
C LYS A 309 -18.77 27.53 18.24
N PHE A 310 -19.22 26.30 18.42
CA PHE A 310 -19.39 25.35 17.34
C PHE A 310 -20.65 25.63 16.50
N PHE A 311 -21.75 25.94 17.19
CA PHE A 311 -23.05 26.24 16.59
C PHE A 311 -23.33 27.74 16.63
N SER A 312 -23.87 28.25 15.53
CA SER A 312 -24.48 29.57 15.49
C SER A 312 -25.72 29.58 16.38
N THR A 313 -25.72 30.38 17.45
CA THR A 313 -26.92 30.65 18.27
C THR A 313 -27.93 31.58 17.58
N ASN A 314 -27.68 31.97 16.33
CA ASN A 314 -28.61 32.80 15.55
C ASN A 314 -29.65 31.89 14.89
N GLY A 315 -30.58 31.42 15.72
CA GLY A 315 -31.83 30.78 15.35
C GLY A 315 -32.77 30.99 16.53
N GLU A 316 -33.75 31.85 16.35
CA GLU A 316 -34.73 32.21 17.36
C GLU A 316 -35.31 31.00 18.07
N LYS A 317 -35.68 31.23 19.33
CA LYS A 317 -36.52 30.37 20.16
C LYS A 317 -37.77 29.93 19.39
N ASN A 318 -37.71 28.81 18.68
CA ASN A 318 -38.87 28.04 18.29
C ASN A 318 -38.56 26.58 18.59
N LEU A 319 -39.06 26.14 19.75
CA LEU A 319 -39.38 24.74 19.99
C LEU A 319 -40.22 24.26 18.80
N PHE A 320 -39.77 23.25 18.07
CA PHE A 320 -40.53 22.04 17.72
C PHE A 320 -39.76 21.20 16.68
N HIS A 321 -39.54 19.95 17.07
CA HIS A 321 -39.26 18.73 16.30
C HIS A 321 -38.69 18.76 14.87
N ASN A 322 -37.65 17.91 14.74
CA ASN A 322 -37.31 17.08 13.59
C ASN A 322 -36.85 17.80 12.32
N ASN A 323 -35.55 18.10 12.28
CA ASN A 323 -34.75 17.97 11.06
C ASN A 323 -33.30 17.68 11.45
N ILE A 324 -32.91 16.41 11.31
CA ILE A 324 -31.51 15.98 11.25
C ILE A 324 -31.05 16.35 9.84
N ASP A 325 -30.75 17.63 9.60
CA ASP A 325 -30.01 18.03 8.42
C ASP A 325 -29.39 19.42 8.59
N THR A 326 -28.07 19.47 8.39
CA THR A 326 -27.24 20.68 8.31
C THR A 326 -27.26 21.61 9.53
N ALA A 327 -26.59 21.20 10.61
CA ALA A 327 -26.16 22.16 11.62
C ALA A 327 -25.20 23.18 10.95
N LYS A 328 -25.67 24.42 10.81
CA LYS A 328 -24.90 25.53 10.24
C LYS A 328 -23.69 25.79 11.15
N ARG A 329 -22.50 25.41 10.68
CA ARG A 329 -21.23 25.65 11.38
C ARG A 329 -21.14 27.13 11.74
N SER A 330 -20.60 27.42 12.92
CA SER A 330 -20.45 28.82 13.31
C SER A 330 -19.55 29.58 12.34
N VAL A 331 -19.84 30.86 12.18
CA VAL A 331 -19.01 31.80 11.41
C VAL A 331 -17.56 31.80 11.91
N ASN A 332 -17.35 31.60 13.20
CA ASN A 332 -16.02 31.60 13.81
C ASN A 332 -15.18 30.39 13.40
N VAL A 333 -15.78 29.18 13.32
CA VAL A 333 -15.08 27.98 12.84
C VAL A 333 -14.73 28.14 11.35
N MET A 334 -15.65 28.66 10.54
CA MET A 334 -15.39 28.90 9.12
C MET A 334 -14.30 29.96 8.92
N SER A 335 -14.32 31.05 9.70
CA SER A 335 -13.27 32.07 9.67
C SER A 335 -11.91 31.49 10.04
N PHE A 336 -11.85 30.65 11.08
CA PHE A 336 -10.61 29.97 11.47
C PHE A 336 -10.06 29.08 10.36
N ILE A 337 -10.92 28.30 9.69
CA ILE A 337 -10.52 27.44 8.57
C ILE A 337 -9.98 28.28 7.40
N GLU A 338 -10.65 29.38 7.05
CA GLU A 338 -10.19 30.25 5.95
C GLU A 338 -8.85 30.94 6.26
N GLU A 339 -8.67 31.42 7.49
CA GLU A 339 -7.39 31.99 7.94
C GLU A 339 -6.27 30.95 7.91
N SER A 340 -6.55 29.73 8.37
CA SER A 340 -5.63 28.59 8.34
C SER A 340 -5.22 28.21 6.90
N LYS A 341 -6.18 28.21 5.97
CA LYS A 341 -5.93 27.96 4.54
C LYS A 341 -5.03 29.04 3.95
N LYS A 342 -5.24 30.31 4.31
CA LYS A 342 -4.42 31.43 3.85
C LYS A 342 -2.97 31.28 4.33
N GLU A 343 -2.76 30.99 5.61
CA GLU A 343 -1.42 30.77 6.18
C GLU A 343 -0.69 29.60 5.49
N LEU A 344 -1.39 28.48 5.26
CA LEU A 344 -0.81 27.34 4.54
C LEU A 344 -0.42 27.72 3.10
N LYS A 345 -1.27 28.48 2.39
CA LYS A 345 -0.95 28.97 1.03
C LYS A 345 0.29 29.83 1.03
N GLU A 346 0.38 30.81 1.92
CA GLU A 346 1.53 31.71 2.00
C GLU A 346 2.84 30.94 2.24
N LYS A 347 2.81 29.94 3.14
CA LYS A 347 3.96 29.08 3.44
C LYS A 347 4.41 28.25 2.25
N ILE A 348 3.47 27.62 1.54
CA ILE A 348 3.77 26.81 0.34
C ILE A 348 4.28 27.71 -0.80
N THR A 349 3.59 28.81 -1.07
CA THR A 349 3.98 29.76 -2.12
C THR A 349 5.38 30.29 -1.91
N LYS A 350 5.71 30.72 -0.67
CA LYS A 350 7.05 31.20 -0.34
C LYS A 350 8.11 30.15 -0.66
N TYR A 351 7.89 28.90 -0.26
CA TYR A 351 8.82 27.81 -0.53
C TYR A 351 9.01 27.53 -2.03
N LEU A 352 7.92 27.46 -2.80
CA LEU A 352 7.99 27.18 -4.23
C LEU A 352 8.65 28.32 -5.02
N ILE A 353 8.53 29.57 -4.57
CA ILE A 353 9.23 30.71 -5.19
C ILE A 353 10.72 30.72 -4.85
N GLU A 354 11.08 30.38 -3.61
CA GLU A 354 12.46 30.41 -3.13
C GLU A 354 13.28 29.18 -3.57
N SER A 355 12.65 28.15 -4.12
CA SER A 355 13.30 26.91 -4.52
C SER A 355 13.07 26.57 -5.99
N ASP A 356 14.12 26.13 -6.69
CA ASP A 356 14.01 25.52 -8.02
C ASP A 356 13.32 24.15 -7.89
N THR A 357 12.00 24.16 -7.71
CA THR A 357 11.23 22.95 -7.49
C THR A 357 11.19 22.13 -8.76
N ILE A 358 11.87 20.97 -8.76
CA ILE A 358 11.98 20.11 -9.94
C ILE A 358 10.79 19.16 -10.04
N VAL A 359 10.13 19.17 -11.20
CA VAL A 359 8.94 18.37 -11.53
C VAL A 359 9.20 17.51 -12.76
N PHE A 360 8.52 16.36 -12.84
CA PHE A 360 8.48 15.49 -14.00
C PHE A 360 7.06 15.51 -14.58
N ASP A 361 6.91 16.12 -15.75
CA ASP A 361 5.64 16.31 -16.44
C ASP A 361 5.76 15.86 -17.91
N GLY A 362 4.82 15.04 -18.36
CA GLY A 362 4.73 14.60 -19.76
C GLY A 362 6.00 13.94 -20.32
N GLY A 363 6.82 13.30 -19.49
CA GLY A 363 8.09 12.70 -19.90
C GLY A 363 9.29 13.65 -19.92
N THR A 364 9.11 14.89 -19.46
CA THR A 364 10.14 15.93 -19.37
C THR A 364 10.37 16.34 -17.92
N ILE A 365 11.62 16.70 -17.58
CA ILE A 365 11.97 17.22 -16.25
C ILE A 365 12.20 18.73 -16.36
N THR A 366 11.43 19.50 -15.59
CA THR A 366 11.43 20.97 -15.63
C THR A 366 11.32 21.56 -14.23
N ILE A 367 11.36 22.89 -14.13
CA ILE A 367 10.98 23.62 -12.91
C ILE A 367 9.44 23.72 -12.85
N CYS A 368 8.90 23.80 -11.63
CA CYS A 368 7.49 24.04 -11.40
C CYS A 368 7.00 25.29 -12.15
N ASP A 369 5.84 25.16 -12.79
CA ASP A 369 5.17 26.27 -13.45
C ASP A 369 4.02 26.83 -12.58
N ALA A 370 3.33 27.84 -13.11
CA ALA A 370 2.18 28.43 -12.44
C ALA A 370 1.02 27.43 -12.28
N SER A 371 0.82 26.53 -13.26
CA SER A 371 -0.28 25.57 -13.25
C SER A 371 -0.10 24.53 -12.14
N PHE A 372 1.11 23.98 -12.00
CA PHE A 372 1.51 23.09 -10.92
C PHE A 372 1.32 23.77 -9.56
N THR A 373 1.81 25.01 -9.43
CA THR A 373 1.71 25.78 -8.18
C THR A 373 0.25 25.97 -7.77
N GLU A 374 -0.63 26.33 -8.70
CA GLU A 374 -2.06 26.49 -8.44
C GLU A 374 -2.71 25.18 -7.97
N ARG A 375 -2.41 24.05 -8.64
CA ARG A 375 -2.90 22.72 -8.23
C ARG A 375 -2.46 22.36 -6.82
N VAL A 376 -1.17 22.52 -6.52
CA VAL A 376 -0.62 22.25 -5.18
C VAL A 376 -1.33 23.07 -4.11
N LEU A 377 -1.50 24.37 -4.33
CA LEU A 377 -2.18 25.25 -3.38
C LEU A 377 -3.65 24.89 -3.20
N TYR A 378 -4.36 24.58 -4.29
CA TYR A 378 -5.76 24.17 -4.26
C TYR A 378 -5.95 22.90 -3.43
N TYR A 379 -5.24 21.82 -3.77
CA TYR A 379 -5.43 20.53 -3.09
C TYR A 379 -4.92 20.53 -1.65
N SER A 380 -3.81 21.23 -1.36
CA SER A 380 -3.31 21.39 0.02
C SER A 380 -4.33 22.05 0.93
N THR A 381 -4.96 23.13 0.45
CA THR A 381 -5.97 23.85 1.25
C THR A 381 -7.28 23.10 1.36
N LYS A 382 -7.71 22.43 0.28
CA LYS A 382 -8.89 21.57 0.31
C LYS A 382 -8.72 20.43 1.32
N TYR A 383 -7.55 19.83 1.39
CA TYR A 383 -7.28 18.78 2.36
C TYR A 383 -7.30 19.29 3.79
N LEU A 384 -6.66 20.44 4.04
CA LEU A 384 -6.67 21.04 5.37
C LEU A 384 -8.12 21.33 5.81
N GLU A 385 -8.93 21.89 4.91
CA GLU A 385 -10.35 22.13 5.14
C GLU A 385 -11.11 20.85 5.51
N GLU A 386 -10.94 19.77 4.74
CA GLU A 386 -11.55 18.47 5.01
C GLU A 386 -11.12 17.88 6.35
N LYS A 387 -9.83 17.98 6.69
CA LYS A 387 -9.30 17.45 7.96
C LYS A 387 -9.76 18.23 9.17
N LEU A 388 -9.81 19.56 9.10
CA LEU A 388 -10.32 20.40 10.19
C LEU A 388 -11.84 20.22 10.34
N THR A 389 -12.57 20.21 9.22
CA THR A 389 -14.01 19.96 9.18
C THR A 389 -14.40 18.60 9.80
N SER A 390 -13.69 17.53 9.40
CA SER A 390 -13.98 16.18 9.90
C SER A 390 -13.55 15.99 11.35
N HIS A 391 -12.52 16.69 11.81
CA HIS A 391 -12.12 16.71 13.23
C HIS A 391 -13.22 17.34 14.09
N VAL A 392 -13.72 18.49 13.65
CA VAL A 392 -14.85 19.21 14.25
C VAL A 392 -16.11 18.34 14.28
N SER A 393 -16.40 17.55 13.24
CA SER A 393 -17.62 16.70 13.23
C SER A 393 -17.54 15.45 14.11
N LYS A 394 -16.36 15.13 14.69
CA LYS A 394 -16.14 13.97 15.56
C LYS A 394 -15.95 14.32 17.03
N SER A 395 -15.61 15.58 17.33
CA SER A 395 -15.57 16.17 18.67
C SER A 395 -16.97 16.60 19.11
#